data_AF-A0A7C9B961-F1
#
_entry.id   AF-A0A7C9B961-F1
#
_cell.length_a   1.000
_cell.length_b   1.000
_cell.length_c   1.000
_cell.angle_alpha   90.00
_cell.angle_beta   90.00
_cell.angle_gamma   90.00
#
_symmetry.space_group_name_H-M   'P 1'
#
loop_
_entity.id
_entity.type
_entity.pdbx_description
1 polymer ?
#
loop_
_entity_poly.entity_id
_entity_poly.type
_entity_poly.pdbx_seq_one_letter_code
_entity_poly.pdbx_strand_id
1 'polypeptide(L)'
;MKTMKNITYILFVALALSACSNKMTFQDSSVVPAASGDVKVKKDKNDNYAITVNVRNLAEPKKLSPAREVYIVWMQSDRDLVKKLGQISVGSGMFNKSLSGELTATETVKPDRVFITAENDAQTLNPSTEMILTIK
;
A
#
# COMPACT_ATOMS: atom_id res chain seq x y z
N MET A 1 -33.67 5.25 49.39
CA MET A 1 -33.57 5.33 47.91
C MET A 1 -32.72 6.53 47.53
N LYS A 2 -31.48 6.37 47.04
CA LYS A 2 -30.70 7.35 46.24
C LYS A 2 -29.22 6.92 46.08
N THR A 3 -28.96 5.72 45.56
CA THR A 3 -27.58 5.25 45.28
C THR A 3 -27.48 4.44 43.97
N MET A 4 -28.41 4.63 43.03
CA MET A 4 -28.49 3.82 41.80
C MET A 4 -28.49 4.62 40.49
N LYS A 5 -28.15 5.92 40.52
CA LYS A 5 -28.21 6.77 39.31
C LYS A 5 -26.85 7.08 38.67
N ASN A 6 -25.74 6.79 39.37
CA ASN A 6 -24.41 7.26 38.95
C ASN A 6 -23.56 6.19 38.25
N ILE A 7 -24.01 4.93 38.19
CA ILE A 7 -23.26 3.84 37.54
C ILE A 7 -23.63 3.71 36.05
N THR A 8 -24.79 4.21 35.63
CA THR A 8 -25.27 4.09 34.23
C THR A 8 -24.54 5.01 33.24
N TYR A 9 -23.83 6.05 33.70
CA TYR A 9 -23.18 7.01 32.80
C TYR A 9 -21.78 6.59 32.32
N ILE A 10 -21.16 5.58 32.94
CA ILE A 10 -19.79 5.15 32.58
C ILE A 10 -19.80 4.20 31.35
N LEU A 11 -20.92 3.55 31.04
CA LEU A 11 -20.99 2.57 29.95
C LEU A 11 -21.20 3.20 28.55
N PHE A 12 -21.58 4.48 28.46
CA PHE A 12 -21.93 5.11 27.19
C PHE A 12 -20.78 5.87 26.49
N VAL A 13 -19.63 6.06 27.15
CA VAL A 13 -18.50 6.82 26.60
C VAL A 13 -17.50 5.93 25.82
N ALA A 14 -17.65 4.60 25.87
CA ALA A 14 -16.68 3.66 25.30
C ALA A 14 -16.84 3.35 23.79
N LEU A 15 -17.82 3.93 23.10
CA LEU A 15 -18.23 3.49 21.75
C LEU A 15 -17.77 4.36 20.57
N ALA A 16 -16.95 5.40 20.77
CA ALA A 16 -16.64 6.37 19.72
C ALA A 16 -15.19 6.36 19.19
N LEU A 17 -14.40 5.31 19.44
CA LEU A 17 -13.09 5.16 18.78
C LEU A 17 -13.24 4.41 17.45
N SER A 18 -13.95 5.01 16.50
CA SER A 18 -13.89 4.60 15.09
C SER A 18 -12.55 5.06 14.52
N ALA A 19 -11.50 4.26 14.72
CA ALA A 19 -10.22 4.46 14.05
C ALA A 19 -10.44 4.30 12.53
N CYS A 20 -10.56 5.42 11.82
CA CYS A 20 -10.57 5.45 10.35
C CYS A 20 -9.18 5.05 9.84
N SER A 21 -8.96 3.74 9.72
CA SER A 21 -7.84 3.20 8.97
C SER A 21 -8.13 3.41 7.49
N ASN A 22 -7.45 4.38 6.87
CA ASN A 22 -7.52 4.61 5.42
C ASN A 22 -6.83 3.44 4.70
N LYS A 23 -7.61 2.41 4.36
CA LYS A 23 -7.19 1.32 3.50
C LYS A 23 -7.60 1.68 2.07
N MET A 24 -6.63 1.84 1.19
CA MET A 24 -6.84 2.12 -0.23
C MET A 24 -6.61 0.84 -1.03
N THR A 25 -7.38 0.63 -2.10
CA THR A 25 -7.27 -0.58 -2.94
C THR A 25 -6.79 -0.17 -4.33
N PHE A 26 -5.94 -0.98 -4.96
CA PHE A 26 -5.52 -0.74 -6.34
C PHE A 26 -6.69 -0.94 -7.32
N GLN A 27 -6.71 -0.15 -8.39
CA GLN A 27 -7.56 -0.38 -9.56
C GLN A 27 -7.03 -1.56 -10.37
N ASP A 28 -7.92 -2.17 -11.16
CA ASP A 28 -7.56 -3.26 -12.07
C ASP A 28 -6.52 -2.78 -13.09
N SER A 29 -5.46 -3.56 -13.25
CA SER A 29 -4.40 -3.28 -14.21
C SER A 29 -4.80 -3.74 -15.60
N SER A 30 -4.58 -2.92 -16.63
CA SER A 30 -4.69 -3.37 -18.03
C SER A 30 -3.57 -4.35 -18.42
N VAL A 31 -2.44 -4.32 -17.71
CA VAL A 31 -1.25 -5.15 -17.99
C VAL A 31 -1.28 -6.44 -17.19
N VAL A 32 -1.78 -6.41 -15.95
CA VAL A 32 -1.94 -7.59 -15.09
C VAL A 32 -3.35 -7.63 -14.47
N PRO A 33 -4.41 -7.96 -15.24
CA PRO A 33 -5.80 -7.83 -14.77
C PRO A 33 -6.15 -8.64 -13.53
N ALA A 34 -5.44 -9.73 -13.27
CA ALA A 34 -5.64 -10.56 -12.07
C ALA A 34 -4.99 -9.97 -10.81
N ALA A 35 -4.08 -9.00 -10.95
CA ALA A 35 -3.37 -8.40 -9.83
C ALA A 35 -4.33 -7.57 -8.98
N SER A 36 -4.25 -7.78 -7.67
CA SER A 36 -4.99 -7.02 -6.68
C SER A 36 -4.08 -6.62 -5.55
N GLY A 37 -4.45 -5.59 -4.80
CA GLY A 37 -3.65 -5.20 -3.64
C GLY A 37 -4.26 -4.07 -2.85
N ASP A 38 -3.66 -3.79 -1.71
CA ASP A 38 -4.06 -2.73 -0.80
C ASP A 38 -2.88 -1.96 -0.23
N VAL A 39 -3.13 -0.68 0.04
CA VAL A 39 -2.20 0.24 0.67
C VAL A 39 -2.79 0.68 2.01
N LYS A 40 -2.01 0.50 3.08
CA LYS A 40 -2.34 0.97 4.42
C LYS A 40 -1.37 2.08 4.79
N VAL A 41 -1.92 3.22 5.20
CA VAL A 41 -1.12 4.35 5.69
C VAL A 41 -1.49 4.61 7.14
N LYS A 42 -0.51 4.54 8.04
CA LYS A 42 -0.68 4.80 9.47
C LYS A 42 0.35 5.81 9.95
N LYS A 43 -0.10 6.79 10.74
CA LYS A 43 0.82 7.70 11.43
C LYS A 43 1.44 6.97 12.62
N ASP A 44 2.76 7.05 12.78
CA ASP A 44 3.49 6.49 13.91
C ASP A 44 3.57 7.50 15.08
N LYS A 45 4.27 7.11 16.15
CA LYS A 45 4.43 7.95 17.36
C LYS A 45 5.36 9.15 17.15
N ASN A 46 6.14 9.15 16.08
CA ASN A 46 7.12 10.18 15.73
C ASN A 46 6.58 11.08 14.60
N ASP A 47 5.27 11.06 14.36
CA ASP A 47 4.59 11.80 13.30
C ASP A 47 5.02 11.43 11.86
N ASN A 48 5.68 10.29 11.65
CA ASN A 48 5.94 9.74 10.33
C ASN A 48 4.76 8.87 9.86
N TYR A 49 4.74 8.54 8.57
CA TYR A 49 3.75 7.70 7.93
C TYR A 49 4.37 6.34 7.60
N ALA A 50 3.92 5.30 8.30
CA ALA A 50 4.16 3.91 7.94
C ALA A 50 3.23 3.52 6.79
N ILE A 51 3.82 3.17 5.65
CA ILE A 51 3.13 2.80 4.41
C ILE A 51 3.37 1.30 4.19
N THR A 52 2.29 0.52 4.20
CA THR A 52 2.35 -0.92 3.91
C THR A 52 1.59 -1.20 2.61
N VAL A 53 2.28 -1.75 1.62
CA VAL A 53 1.72 -2.12 0.31
C VAL A 53 1.68 -3.63 0.21
N ASN A 54 0.50 -4.18 -0.02
CA ASN A 54 0.24 -5.60 -0.20
C ASN A 54 -0.23 -5.84 -1.63
N VAL A 55 0.32 -6.86 -2.29
CA VAL A 55 -0.15 -7.31 -3.61
C VAL A 55 -0.38 -8.82 -3.62
N ARG A 56 -1.31 -9.26 -4.48
CA ARG A 56 -1.66 -10.65 -4.73
C ARG A 56 -1.90 -10.85 -6.22
N ASN A 57 -1.65 -12.07 -6.71
CA ASN A 57 -1.79 -12.44 -8.12
C ASN A 57 -1.00 -11.51 -9.06
N LEU A 58 0.08 -10.90 -8.57
CA LEU A 58 0.92 -10.03 -9.39
C LEU A 58 1.87 -10.93 -10.19
N ALA A 59 1.69 -10.98 -11.51
CA ALA A 59 2.54 -11.79 -12.38
C ALA A 59 4.03 -11.43 -12.18
N GLU A 60 4.94 -12.39 -12.30
CA GLU A 60 6.37 -12.10 -12.21
C GLU A 60 6.80 -11.08 -13.29
N PRO A 61 7.71 -10.12 -13.00
CA PRO A 61 8.12 -9.09 -13.97
C PRO A 61 8.58 -9.66 -15.32
N LYS A 62 9.29 -10.80 -15.28
CA LYS A 62 9.84 -11.47 -16.47
C LYS A 62 8.76 -12.12 -17.35
N LYS A 63 7.55 -12.30 -16.82
CA LYS A 63 6.39 -12.87 -17.54
C LYS A 63 5.51 -11.79 -18.17
N LEU A 64 5.83 -10.51 -17.98
CA LEU A 64 5.15 -9.41 -18.64
C LEU A 64 5.51 -9.34 -20.14
N SER A 65 4.70 -8.63 -20.91
CA SER A 65 5.00 -8.32 -22.31
C SER A 65 4.85 -6.80 -22.53
N PRO A 66 5.96 -6.05 -22.70
CA PRO A 66 7.34 -6.53 -22.70
C PRO A 66 7.81 -7.00 -21.31
N ALA A 67 8.78 -7.93 -21.30
CA ALA A 67 9.37 -8.44 -20.06
C ALA A 67 10.12 -7.33 -19.32
N ARG A 68 10.03 -7.34 -17.99
CA ARG A 68 10.69 -6.39 -17.07
C ARG A 68 11.49 -7.15 -16.03
N GLU A 69 12.33 -6.46 -15.27
CA GLU A 69 13.17 -7.08 -14.25
C GLU A 69 12.57 -7.00 -12.84
N VAL A 70 11.92 -5.89 -12.49
CA VAL A 70 11.54 -5.62 -11.10
C VAL A 70 10.26 -4.79 -10.99
N TYR A 71 9.50 -4.97 -9.91
CA TYR A 71 8.45 -4.04 -9.54
C TYR A 71 8.96 -3.00 -8.53
N ILE A 72 8.65 -1.73 -8.79
CA ILE A 72 8.99 -0.63 -7.89
C ILE A 72 7.71 0.04 -7.43
N VAL A 73 7.64 0.25 -6.11
CA VAL A 73 6.57 1.00 -5.47
C VAL A 73 6.99 2.46 -5.35
N TRP A 74 6.10 3.34 -5.76
CA TRP A 74 6.26 4.77 -5.73
C TRP A 74 5.16 5.40 -4.88
N MET A 75 5.47 6.56 -4.30
CA MET A 75 4.47 7.47 -3.78
C MET A 75 4.55 8.83 -4.48
N GLN A 76 3.42 9.52 -4.52
CA GLN A 76 3.33 10.94 -4.86
C GLN A 76 2.71 11.66 -3.66
N SER A 77 3.30 12.79 -3.28
CA SER A 77 2.78 13.70 -2.25
C SER A 77 2.63 15.11 -2.81
N ASP A 78 1.94 15.97 -2.07
CA ASP A 78 1.73 17.39 -2.36
C ASP A 78 2.91 18.04 -3.11
N ARG A 79 2.60 18.70 -4.24
CA ARG A 79 3.53 19.27 -5.25
C ARG A 79 4.12 18.30 -6.28
N ASP A 80 3.43 17.20 -6.57
CA ASP A 80 3.81 16.23 -7.62
C ASP A 80 5.20 15.58 -7.43
N LEU A 81 5.71 15.59 -6.20
CA LEU A 81 6.98 14.94 -5.90
C LEU A 81 6.78 13.43 -5.86
N VAL A 82 7.30 12.73 -6.87
CA VAL A 82 7.32 11.28 -6.91
C VAL A 82 8.56 10.76 -6.19
N LYS A 83 8.36 9.87 -5.22
CA LYS A 83 9.43 9.23 -4.45
C LYS A 83 9.33 7.71 -4.54
N LYS A 84 10.48 7.08 -4.72
CA LYS A 84 10.64 5.64 -4.66
C LYS A 84 10.55 5.15 -3.21
N LEU A 85 9.62 4.25 -2.93
CA LEU A 85 9.49 3.62 -1.62
C LEU A 85 10.33 2.34 -1.50
N GLY A 86 10.45 1.58 -2.59
CA GLY A 86 11.19 0.32 -2.58
C GLY A 86 10.75 -0.63 -3.67
N GLN A 87 11.28 -1.86 -3.62
CA GLN A 87 10.95 -2.92 -4.57
C GLN A 87 9.98 -3.92 -3.92
N ILE A 88 9.09 -4.47 -4.73
CA ILE A 88 8.28 -5.63 -4.34
C ILE A 88 8.80 -6.86 -5.06
N SER A 89 9.26 -7.84 -4.30
CA SER A 89 9.55 -9.16 -4.81
C SER A 89 8.28 -10.01 -4.76
N VAL A 90 7.85 -10.46 -5.93
CA VAL A 90 6.73 -11.40 -6.06
C VAL A 90 7.31 -12.76 -6.39
N GLY A 91 7.19 -13.70 -5.46
CA GLY A 91 7.79 -15.03 -5.61
C GLY A 91 6.74 -16.10 -5.87
N SER A 92 6.98 -16.98 -6.83
CA SER A 92 6.34 -18.30 -6.91
C SER A 92 7.26 -19.34 -6.27
N GLY A 93 7.28 -19.41 -4.94
CA GLY A 93 7.99 -20.45 -4.20
C GLY A 93 7.06 -21.62 -3.88
N MET A 94 7.60 -22.76 -3.46
CA MET A 94 6.80 -23.91 -2.99
C MET A 94 5.80 -23.51 -1.88
N PHE A 95 6.12 -22.44 -1.14
CA PHE A 95 5.32 -21.88 -0.05
C PHE A 95 4.57 -20.58 -0.41
N ASN A 96 4.77 -19.98 -1.60
CA ASN A 96 4.06 -18.76 -2.04
C ASN A 96 3.34 -19.06 -3.37
N LYS A 97 2.16 -19.67 -3.26
CA LYS A 97 1.33 -20.07 -4.41
C LYS A 97 0.49 -18.94 -4.97
N SER A 98 0.35 -17.84 -4.24
CA SER A 98 -0.58 -16.74 -4.55
C SER A 98 0.04 -15.57 -5.31
N LEU A 99 1.32 -15.68 -5.73
CA LEU A 99 2.06 -14.58 -6.36
C LEU A 99 1.88 -13.29 -5.54
N SER A 100 2.19 -13.38 -4.25
CA SER A 100 1.98 -12.30 -3.29
C SER A 100 3.30 -11.66 -2.87
N GLY A 101 3.22 -10.38 -2.52
CA GLY A 101 4.35 -9.59 -2.06
C GLY A 101 3.91 -8.48 -1.11
N GLU A 102 4.82 -8.04 -0.24
CA GLU A 102 4.61 -6.94 0.69
C GLU A 102 5.82 -6.01 0.68
N LEU A 103 5.56 -4.70 0.76
CA LEU A 103 6.56 -3.68 1.06
C LEU A 103 6.08 -2.85 2.24
N THR A 104 6.99 -2.60 3.20
CA THR A 104 6.78 -1.60 4.25
C THR A 104 7.83 -0.50 4.12
N ALA A 105 7.38 0.75 4.12
CA ALA A 105 8.23 1.94 4.07
C ALA A 105 7.77 2.96 5.12
N THR A 106 8.66 3.88 5.50
CA THR A 106 8.34 4.97 6.42
C THR A 106 8.74 6.30 5.80
N GLU A 107 7.80 7.25 5.79
CA GLU A 107 7.96 8.55 5.13
C GLU A 107 7.54 9.69 6.05
N THR A 108 8.19 10.84 5.93
CA THR A 108 7.88 12.02 6.76
C THR A 108 6.65 12.78 6.26
N VAL A 109 6.22 12.52 5.02
CA VAL A 109 5.08 13.17 4.36
C VAL A 109 4.03 12.12 4.02
N LYS A 110 2.75 12.50 4.12
CA LYS A 110 1.64 11.62 3.76
C LYS A 110 1.60 11.46 2.24
N PRO A 111 1.44 10.23 1.71
CA PRO A 111 1.22 10.03 0.29
C PRO A 111 -0.22 10.41 -0.10
N ASP A 112 -0.38 11.11 -1.22
CA ASP A 112 -1.67 11.31 -1.90
C ASP A 112 -1.98 10.17 -2.84
N ARG A 113 -0.92 9.57 -3.42
CA ARG A 113 -1.01 8.40 -4.29
C ARG A 113 0.13 7.43 -3.99
N VAL A 114 -0.17 6.14 -4.10
CA VAL A 114 0.82 5.06 -4.13
C VAL A 114 0.54 4.21 -5.37
N PHE A 115 1.58 3.88 -6.13
CA PHE A 115 1.45 3.14 -7.38
C PHE A 115 2.65 2.23 -7.61
N ILE A 116 2.49 1.24 -8.49
CA ILE A 116 3.52 0.25 -8.80
C ILE A 116 3.80 0.28 -10.30
N THR A 117 5.08 0.30 -10.66
CA THR A 117 5.55 0.16 -12.04
C THR A 117 6.42 -1.08 -12.19
N ALA A 118 6.53 -1.59 -13.42
CA ALA A 118 7.46 -2.65 -13.78
C ALA A 118 8.65 -2.03 -14.53
N GLU A 119 9.84 -2.18 -13.97
CA GLU A 119 11.05 -1.49 -14.40
C GLU A 119 12.12 -2.47 -14.88
N ASN A 120 13.02 -1.98 -15.75
CA ASN A 120 14.18 -2.74 -16.21
C ASN A 120 15.38 -2.65 -15.24
N ASP A 121 15.40 -1.61 -14.38
CA ASP A 121 16.49 -1.39 -13.42
C ASP A 121 15.94 -1.06 -12.04
N ALA A 122 16.38 -1.86 -11.07
CA ALA A 122 16.14 -1.69 -9.64
C ALA A 122 16.65 -0.37 -9.06
N GLN A 123 17.56 0.34 -9.73
CA GLN A 123 18.14 1.62 -9.31
C GLN A 123 17.54 2.84 -10.02
N THR A 124 16.51 2.67 -10.86
CA THR A 124 15.87 3.83 -11.51
C THR A 124 15.40 4.86 -10.46
N LEU A 125 15.59 6.14 -10.80
CA LEU A 125 15.24 7.30 -9.98
C LEU A 125 13.86 7.86 -10.32
N ASN A 126 13.34 7.53 -11.51
CA ASN A 126 12.03 7.97 -11.98
C ASN A 126 11.21 6.77 -12.46
N PRO A 127 9.88 6.78 -12.27
CA PRO A 127 9.02 5.74 -12.80
C PRO A 127 9.01 5.78 -14.33
N SER A 128 8.91 4.60 -14.94
CA SER A 128 8.56 4.48 -16.35
C SER A 128 7.15 5.05 -16.61
N THR A 129 6.88 5.41 -17.87
CA THR A 129 5.57 5.93 -18.30
C THR A 129 4.44 4.90 -18.18
N GLU A 130 4.78 3.62 -18.02
CA GLU A 130 3.83 2.51 -17.92
C GLU A 130 3.46 2.24 -16.45
N MET A 131 2.33 2.81 -16.01
CA MET A 131 1.79 2.57 -14.67
C MET A 131 1.03 1.24 -14.63
N ILE A 132 1.50 0.29 -13.82
CA ILE A 132 0.94 -1.07 -13.76
C ILE A 132 -0.22 -1.15 -12.77
N LEU A 133 -0.12 -0.51 -11.61
CA LEU A 133 -1.20 -0.47 -10.62
C LEU A 133 -1.31 0.93 -10.01
N THR A 134 -2.53 1.49 -10.00
CA THR A 134 -2.82 2.81 -9.42
C THR A 134 -3.95 2.70 -8.41
N ILE A 135 -3.79 3.28 -7.21
CA ILE A 135 -4.89 3.36 -6.22
C ILE A 135 -5.94 4.41 -6.60
N LYS A 136 -7.13 4.29 -6.01
CA LYS A 136 -8.13 5.37 -5.95
C LYS A 136 -8.38 5.77 -4.50
#